data_AF-A0A7S4A1M5-F1
#
_entry.id   AF-A0A7S4A1M5-F1
#
_cell.length_a   1.000
_cell.length_b   1.000
_cell.length_c   1.000
_cell.angle_alpha   90.00
_cell.angle_beta   90.00
_cell.angle_gamma   90.00
#
_symmetry.space_group_name_H-M   'P 1'
#
loop_
_entity.id
_entity.type
_entity.pdbx_description
1 polymer ?
#
loop_
_entity_poly.entity_id
_entity_poly.type
_entity_poly.pdbx_seq_one_letter_code
_entity_poly.pdbx_strand_id
1 'polypeptide(L)'
;SDSDSDSDSGPSGEVRVFDPVAGGEALLVLEVDSNVYALAFFTDPATGKPRLACAAGERVRVFDPVAGGEALVVIEHGSICLFSLALFADPATGELRIACGCQDGKVRIFDPVAGGEALVV
;
A
#
# COMPACT_ATOMS: atom_id res chain seq x y z
N SER A 1 -4.62 35.48 21.18
CA SER A 1 -4.45 35.10 19.77
C SER A 1 -4.59 33.61 19.75
N ASP A 2 -5.81 33.14 19.50
CA ASP A 2 -6.07 31.71 19.37
C ASP A 2 -5.30 31.25 18.14
N SER A 3 -4.31 30.39 18.38
CA SER A 3 -3.58 29.73 17.32
C SER A 3 -4.58 28.79 16.65
N ASP A 4 -5.11 29.26 15.51
CA ASP A 4 -5.83 28.43 14.55
C ASP A 4 -5.01 27.14 14.39
N SER A 5 -5.57 26.08 14.96
CA SER A 5 -5.06 24.74 14.75
C SER A 5 -5.46 24.42 13.32
N ASP A 6 -4.58 24.74 12.38
CA ASP A 6 -4.65 24.27 11.01
C ASP A 6 -4.79 22.75 11.08
N SER A 7 -6.03 22.27 11.00
CA SER A 7 -6.33 20.90 10.67
C SER A 7 -5.83 20.72 9.23
N ASP A 8 -4.57 20.31 9.10
CA ASP A 8 -3.97 19.86 7.86
C ASP A 8 -4.74 18.64 7.38
N SER A 9 -5.93 18.86 6.80
CA SER A 9 -6.60 17.87 5.98
C SER A 9 -5.88 17.87 4.64
N GLY A 10 -4.65 17.34 4.65
CA GLY A 10 -4.01 16.85 3.44
C GLY A 10 -4.98 15.90 2.71
N PRO A 11 -4.77 15.64 1.41
CA PRO A 11 -5.68 14.81 0.65
C PRO A 11 -5.85 13.44 1.32
N SER A 12 -7.03 13.15 1.85
CA SER A 12 -7.42 11.81 2.30
C SER A 12 -7.76 10.97 1.07
N GLY A 13 -7.06 9.87 0.89
CA GLY A 13 -7.41 8.89 -0.13
C GLY A 13 -8.15 7.72 0.49
N GLU A 14 -8.87 6.96 -0.33
CA GLU A 14 -9.50 5.74 0.10
C GLU A 14 -9.36 4.68 -1.01
N VAL A 15 -9.31 3.42 -0.61
CA VAL A 15 -9.43 2.28 -1.51
C VAL A 15 -10.76 1.61 -1.23
N ARG A 16 -11.62 1.57 -2.26
CA ARG A 16 -12.94 0.95 -2.18
C ARG A 16 -12.97 -0.38 -2.91
N VAL A 17 -13.49 -1.41 -2.25
CA VAL A 17 -13.73 -2.73 -2.84
C VAL A 17 -15.21 -2.88 -3.13
N PHE A 18 -15.54 -3.37 -4.32
CA PHE A 18 -16.92 -3.52 -4.79
C PHE A 18 -17.21 -4.96 -5.23
N ASP A 19 -18.48 -5.35 -5.18
CA ASP A 19 -18.94 -6.56 -5.86
C ASP A 19 -18.99 -6.31 -7.37
N PRO A 20 -18.21 -7.02 -8.20
CA PRO A 20 -18.19 -6.80 -9.65
C PRO A 20 -19.45 -7.32 -10.35
N VAL A 21 -20.25 -8.17 -9.71
CA VAL A 21 -21.46 -8.79 -10.26
C VAL A 21 -22.71 -8.04 -9.80
N ALA A 22 -22.87 -7.87 -8.49
CA ALA A 22 -24.04 -7.19 -7.92
C ALA A 22 -23.96 -5.66 -8.08
N GLY A 23 -22.74 -5.10 -8.09
CA GLY A 23 -22.53 -3.66 -8.01
C GLY A 23 -23.03 -3.06 -6.70
N GLY A 24 -23.21 -1.73 -6.68
CA GLY A 24 -23.77 -1.00 -5.54
C GLY A 24 -22.73 -0.32 -4.66
N GLU A 25 -23.02 -0.23 -3.37
CA GLU A 25 -22.13 0.40 -2.39
C GLU A 25 -20.84 -0.41 -2.20
N ALA A 26 -19.78 0.26 -1.72
CA ALA A 26 -18.53 -0.40 -1.43
C ALA A 26 -18.72 -1.47 -0.35
N LEU A 27 -18.24 -2.69 -0.62
CA LEU A 27 -18.19 -3.78 0.35
C LEU A 27 -17.19 -3.47 1.48
N LEU A 28 -16.14 -2.73 1.15
CA LEU A 28 -15.09 -2.34 2.06
C LEU A 28 -14.51 -0.99 1.63
N VAL A 29 -14.22 -0.14 2.62
CA VAL A 29 -13.48 1.11 2.45
C VAL A 29 -12.23 1.03 3.32
N LEU A 30 -11.08 1.26 2.71
CA LEU A 30 -9.77 1.28 3.36
C LEU A 30 -9.22 2.70 3.28
N GLU A 31 -9.07 3.33 4.43
CA GLU A 31 -8.58 4.70 4.52
C GLU A 31 -7.07 4.76 4.29
N VAL A 32 -6.63 5.74 3.50
CA VAL A 32 -5.22 6.10 3.32
C VAL A 32 -5.04 7.61 3.44
N ASP A 33 -3.88 8.04 3.91
CA ASP A 33 -3.58 9.46 4.20
C ASP A 33 -3.04 10.24 2.99
N SER A 34 -3.24 9.73 1.77
CA SER A 34 -2.73 10.36 0.54
C SER A 34 -3.40 9.78 -0.72
N ASN A 35 -3.17 10.41 -1.87
CA ASN A 35 -3.58 9.89 -3.17
C ASN A 35 -3.03 8.48 -3.40
N VAL A 36 -3.91 7.57 -3.82
CA VAL A 36 -3.54 6.20 -4.22
C VAL A 36 -2.98 6.24 -5.64
N TYR A 37 -1.74 5.78 -5.81
CA TYR A 37 -1.06 5.73 -7.10
C TYR A 37 -1.01 4.34 -7.71
N ALA A 38 -1.00 3.30 -6.89
CA ALA A 38 -0.94 1.92 -7.34
C ALA A 38 -1.47 0.94 -6.29
N LEU A 39 -1.99 -0.19 -6.77
CA LEU A 39 -2.49 -1.30 -5.97
C LEU A 39 -1.89 -2.61 -6.47
N ALA A 40 -1.64 -3.56 -5.57
CA ALA A 40 -1.27 -4.93 -5.92
C ALA A 40 -1.87 -5.93 -4.94
N PHE A 41 -2.50 -6.98 -5.48
CA PHE A 41 -3.00 -8.12 -4.69
C PHE A 41 -1.95 -9.22 -4.63
N PHE A 42 -1.79 -9.82 -3.45
CA PHE A 42 -0.94 -10.98 -3.27
C PHE A 42 -1.51 -11.93 -2.21
N THR A 43 -1.00 -13.15 -2.20
CA THR A 43 -1.31 -14.14 -1.16
C THR A 43 -0.15 -14.13 -0.17
N ASP A 44 -0.47 -13.91 1.11
CA ASP A 44 0.48 -14.04 2.21
C ASP A 44 1.03 -15.48 2.23
N PRO A 45 2.33 -15.70 1.97
CA PRO A 45 2.89 -17.04 1.85
C PRO A 45 2.86 -17.82 3.17
N ALA A 46 2.79 -17.14 4.32
CA ALA A 46 2.74 -17.77 5.64
C ALA A 46 1.31 -18.18 6.02
N THR A 47 0.30 -17.39 5.65
CA THR A 47 -1.09 -17.61 6.10
C THR A 47 -2.04 -18.07 5.00
N GLY A 48 -1.64 -17.97 3.72
CA GLY A 48 -2.50 -18.22 2.57
C GLY A 48 -3.62 -17.20 2.36
N LYS A 49 -3.66 -16.13 3.17
CA LYS A 49 -4.71 -15.11 3.11
C LYS A 49 -4.41 -14.05 2.04
N PRO A 50 -5.44 -13.47 1.41
CA PRO A 50 -5.24 -12.35 0.50
C PRO A 50 -4.74 -11.11 1.24
N ARG A 51 -3.95 -10.31 0.55
CA ARG A 51 -3.44 -9.03 0.99
C ARG A 51 -3.54 -8.03 -0.15
N LEU A 52 -3.78 -6.77 0.21
CA LEU A 52 -3.81 -5.65 -0.74
C LEU A 52 -2.73 -4.65 -0.37
N ALA A 53 -1.70 -4.55 -1.19
CA ALA A 53 -0.72 -3.49 -1.10
C ALA A 53 -1.22 -2.23 -1.81
N CYS A 54 -1.05 -1.08 -1.19
CA CYS A 54 -1.49 0.22 -1.66
C CYS A 54 -0.37 1.24 -1.51
N ALA A 55 0.09 1.77 -2.64
CA ALA A 55 1.02 2.89 -2.69
C ALA A 55 0.24 4.21 -2.61
N ALA A 56 0.46 4.95 -1.52
CA ALA A 56 -0.17 6.25 -1.30
C ALA A 56 0.84 7.22 -0.67
N GLY A 57 1.08 8.35 -1.33
CA GLY A 57 2.15 9.28 -0.94
C GLY A 57 3.52 8.59 -0.94
N GLU A 58 4.29 8.78 0.13
CA GLU A 58 5.62 8.18 0.34
C GLU A 58 5.58 6.84 1.11
N ARG A 59 4.40 6.22 1.14
CA ARG A 59 4.14 5.01 1.90
C ARG A 59 3.52 3.93 1.03
N VAL A 60 3.85 2.69 1.38
CA VAL A 60 3.10 1.51 0.94
C VAL A 60 2.45 0.87 2.15
N ARG A 61 1.14 0.69 2.08
CA ARG A 61 0.33 0.06 3.12
C ARG A 61 -0.19 -1.28 2.65
N VAL A 62 -0.23 -2.26 3.55
CA VAL A 62 -0.79 -3.58 3.25
C VAL A 62 -1.99 -3.82 4.14
N PHE A 63 -3.12 -4.16 3.53
CA PHE A 63 -4.39 -4.39 4.20
C PHE A 63 -4.86 -5.83 4.08
N ASP A 64 -5.73 -6.25 4.98
CA ASP A 64 -6.60 -7.41 4.77
C ASP A 64 -7.83 -6.96 3.95
N PRO A 65 -7.96 -7.36 2.67
CA PRO A 65 -9.05 -6.90 1.82
C PRO A 65 -10.39 -7.60 2.11
N VAL A 66 -10.43 -8.53 3.07
CA VAL A 66 -11.64 -9.25 3.48
C VAL A 66 -12.15 -8.74 4.83
N ALA A 67 -11.25 -8.66 5.82
CA ALA A 67 -11.61 -8.17 7.14
C ALA A 67 -11.67 -6.64 7.20
N GLY A 68 -10.91 -5.95 6.34
CA GLY A 68 -10.77 -4.51 6.40
C GLY A 68 -9.96 -4.02 7.59
N GLY A 69 -10.20 -2.77 7.99
CA GLY A 69 -9.57 -2.14 9.14
C GLY A 69 -8.25 -1.43 8.82
N GLU A 70 -7.44 -1.25 9.86
CA GLU A 70 -6.14 -0.60 9.74
C GLU A 70 -5.15 -1.43 8.92
N ALA A 71 -4.14 -0.75 8.38
CA ALA A 71 -3.07 -1.42 7.65
C ALA A 71 -2.33 -2.42 8.56
N LEU A 72 -2.16 -3.65 8.08
CA LEU A 72 -1.36 -4.69 8.72
C LEU A 72 0.13 -4.33 8.72
N VAL A 73 0.56 -3.65 7.65
CA VAL A 73 1.95 -3.20 7.48
C VAL A 73 1.92 -1.80 6.88
N VAL A 74 2.78 -0.92 7.38
CA VAL A 74 3.04 0.42 6.81
C VAL A 74 4.53 0.53 6.56
N ILE A 75 4.89 0.83 5.32
CA ILE A 75 6.28 0.94 4.88
C ILE A 75 6.51 2.37 4.42
N GLU A 76 7.29 3.12 5.20
CA GLU A 76 7.75 4.45 4.80
C GLU A 76 9.02 4.32 3.99
N HIS A 77 9.07 4.99 2.84
CA HIS A 77 10.21 4.85 1.94
C HIS A 77 10.71 6.18 1.33
N GLY A 78 10.12 7.31 1.75
CA GLY A 78 10.68 8.66 1.59
C GLY A 78 10.71 9.21 0.16
N SER A 79 9.87 8.67 -0.72
CA SER A 79 9.64 9.22 -2.07
C SER A 79 8.32 8.68 -2.59
N ILE A 80 7.60 9.40 -3.45
CA ILE A 80 6.30 8.94 -3.95
C ILE A 80 6.50 7.75 -4.90
N CYS A 81 5.87 6.60 -4.62
CA CYS A 81 5.79 5.49 -5.59
C CYS A 81 4.82 5.90 -6.71
N LEU A 82 5.24 5.74 -7.96
CA LEU A 82 4.44 6.11 -9.12
C LEU A 82 4.09 4.89 -9.98
N PHE A 83 2.90 4.96 -10.58
CA PHE A 83 2.41 4.13 -11.68
C PHE A 83 2.14 2.65 -11.40
N SER A 84 3.00 1.91 -10.68
CA SER A 84 2.75 0.50 -10.40
C SER A 84 3.51 -0.05 -9.19
N LEU A 85 2.95 -1.13 -8.63
CA LEU A 85 3.62 -2.04 -7.72
C LEU A 85 3.83 -3.37 -8.46
N ALA A 86 5.04 -3.90 -8.43
CA ALA A 86 5.37 -5.19 -9.02
C ALA A 86 5.67 -6.21 -7.92
N LEU A 87 4.99 -7.36 -7.97
CA LEU A 87 5.25 -8.49 -7.08
C LEU A 87 6.21 -9.47 -7.75
N PHE A 88 7.20 -9.94 -7.01
CA PHE A 88 8.14 -10.95 -7.50
C PHE A 88 8.68 -11.80 -6.35
N ALA A 89 9.22 -12.98 -6.67
CA ALA A 89 9.99 -13.78 -5.74
C ALA A 89 11.47 -13.38 -5.83
N ASP A 90 12.08 -13.07 -4.69
CA ASP A 90 13.52 -12.83 -4.59
C ASP A 90 14.26 -14.06 -5.12
N PRO A 91 15.12 -13.93 -6.15
CA PRO A 91 15.80 -15.09 -6.74
C PRO A 91 16.74 -15.81 -5.77
N ALA A 92 17.23 -15.12 -4.74
CA ALA A 92 18.17 -15.68 -3.77
C ALA A 92 17.47 -16.41 -2.62
N THR A 93 16.33 -15.89 -2.16
CA THR A 93 15.61 -16.43 -0.98
C THR A 93 14.30 -17.12 -1.31
N GLY A 94 13.72 -16.85 -2.48
CA GLY A 94 12.37 -17.26 -2.88
C GLY A 94 11.25 -16.46 -2.20
N GLU A 95 11.59 -15.47 -1.38
CA GLU A 95 10.61 -14.70 -0.60
C GLU A 95 9.87 -13.69 -1.48
N LEU A 96 8.62 -13.41 -1.14
CA LEU A 96 7.82 -12.42 -1.83
C LEU A 96 8.39 -11.00 -1.57
N ARG A 97 8.50 -10.23 -2.65
CA ARG A 97 8.91 -8.83 -2.63
C ARG A 97 7.96 -7.97 -3.45
N ILE A 98 7.84 -6.71 -3.05
CA ILE A 98 7.24 -5.67 -3.87
C ILE A 98 8.34 -4.71 -4.32
N ALA A 99 8.34 -4.38 -5.61
CA ALA A 99 9.12 -3.28 -6.17
C ALA A 99 8.19 -2.13 -6.56
N CYS A 100 8.61 -0.89 -6.29
CA CYS A 100 7.96 0.30 -6.83
C CYS A 100 9.00 1.24 -7.45
N GLY A 101 8.63 1.86 -8.57
CA GLY A 101 9.38 2.98 -9.13
C GLY A 101 8.99 4.26 -8.42
N CYS A 102 9.97 5.05 -7.99
CA CYS A 102 9.75 6.28 -7.25
C CYS A 102 9.97 7.53 -8.10
N GLN A 103 9.36 8.64 -7.69
CA GLN A 103 9.52 9.95 -8.34
C GLN A 103 10.98 10.44 -8.36
N ASP A 104 11.80 10.01 -7.40
CA ASP A 104 13.23 10.32 -7.36
C ASP A 104 14.10 9.52 -8.36
N GLY A 105 13.46 8.75 -9.24
CA GLY A 105 14.12 7.97 -10.29
C GLY A 105 14.75 6.67 -9.81
N LYS A 106 14.51 6.27 -8.56
CA LYS A 106 15.02 5.02 -7.98
C LYS A 106 13.93 3.95 -7.90
N VAL A 107 14.34 2.69 -7.80
CA VAL A 107 13.45 1.59 -7.50
C VAL A 107 13.61 1.21 -6.04
N ARG A 108 12.50 0.98 -5.35
CA ARG A 108 12.50 0.54 -3.96
C ARG A 108 11.85 -0.82 -3.83
N ILE A 109 12.52 -1.70 -3.09
CA ILE A 109 12.12 -3.09 -2.91
C ILE A 109 11.93 -3.35 -1.42
N PHE A 110 10.82 -3.96 -1.05
CA PHE A 110 10.49 -4.26 0.35
C PHE A 110 9.72 -5.57 0.50
N ASP A 111 9.76 -6.13 1.70
CA ASP A 111 8.93 -7.26 2.10
C ASP A 111 7.53 -6.76 2.47
N PRO A 112 6.46 -7.19 1.78
CA PRO A 112 5.12 -6.69 2.02
C PRO A 112 4.42 -7.33 3.24
N VAL A 113 5.01 -8.35 3.85
CA VAL A 113 4.45 -9.06 5.01
C VAL A 113 5.17 -8.67 6.29
N ALA A 114 6.51 -8.69 6.25
CA ALA A 114 7.33 -8.30 7.38
C ALA A 114 7.57 -6.78 7.46
N GLY A 115 7.43 -6.06 6.33
CA GLY A 115 7.83 -4.67 6.23
C GLY A 115 9.34 -4.49 6.28
N GLY A 116 9.79 -3.41 6.91
CA GLY A 116 11.21 -3.08 7.08
C GLY A 116 11.70 -2.00 6.13
N GLU A 117 13.00 -1.70 6.21
CA GLU A 117 13.63 -0.70 5.35
C GLU A 117 13.62 -1.16 3.89
N ALA A 118 13.22 -0.26 2.99
CA ALA A 118 13.27 -0.53 1.57
C ALA A 118 14.73 -0.61 1.09
N LEU A 119 15.06 -1.68 0.37
CA LEU A 119 16.27 -1.70 -0.44
C LEU A 119 16.09 -0.71 -1.59
N VAL A 120 17.00 0.24 -1.69
CA VAL A 120 17.01 1.24 -2.76
C VAL A 120 17.99 0.83 -3.84
N VAL A 121 17.51 0.74 -5.08
CA VAL A 121 18.28 0.37 -6.27
C VAL A 121 18.27 1.51 -7.27
#